data_AF-A0A1B6CUI3-F1
#
_entry.id   AF-A0A1B6CUI3-F1
#
_cell.length_a   1.000
_cell.length_b   1.000
_cell.length_c   1.000
_cell.angle_alpha   90.00
_cell.angle_beta   90.00
_cell.angle_gamma   90.00
#
_symmetry.space_group_name_H-M   'P 1'
#
loop_
_entity.id
_entity.type
_entity.pdbx_description
1 polymer ?
#
loop_
_entity_poly.entity_id
_entity_poly.type
_entity_poly.pdbx_seq_one_letter_code
_entity_poly.pdbx_strand_id
1 'polypeptide(L)'
;MVLADRNAENIRNGRRSRGPSPNGHASESSSEDEAEKIRVGRDYQAVVPEFIQVGDRRLEQCPDRALLVWSPTIDVSDIKLDEYISLAKEKYGYNGEQALGMLFWHKHDLEKAILDLANFTPFPDEWTVEDKVLFEQAFQFHGKSFHRIRQMVD
;
A
#
# COMPACT_ATOMS: atom_id res chain seq x y z
N MET A 1 15.56 -27.75 -30.04
CA MET A 1 14.56 -28.04 -31.09
C MET A 1 13.59 -29.08 -30.57
N VAL A 2 12.36 -28.68 -30.22
CA VAL A 2 11.14 -29.49 -30.36
C VAL A 2 10.04 -28.48 -30.68
N LEU A 3 9.41 -28.63 -31.83
CA LEU A 3 8.39 -27.73 -32.37
C LEU A 3 6.99 -28.22 -31.99
N ALA A 4 6.16 -27.25 -31.60
CA ALA A 4 4.72 -27.05 -31.82
C ALA A 4 3.71 -28.22 -31.60
N ASP A 5 2.62 -27.91 -30.89
CA ASP A 5 1.36 -27.64 -31.61
C ASP A 5 0.34 -26.80 -30.81
N ARG A 6 -0.36 -25.94 -31.56
CA ARG A 6 -1.48 -25.08 -31.13
C ARG A 6 -2.75 -25.90 -31.12
N ASN A 7 -3.56 -25.83 -30.07
CA ASN A 7 -5.01 -25.91 -30.25
C ASN A 7 -5.75 -24.97 -29.29
N ALA A 8 -6.65 -24.20 -29.89
CA ALA A 8 -7.49 -23.18 -29.28
C ALA A 8 -8.77 -23.80 -28.68
N GLU A 9 -9.55 -22.95 -27.99
CA GLU A 9 -10.96 -23.15 -27.62
C GLU A 9 -11.25 -24.07 -26.41
N ASN A 10 -11.32 -23.48 -25.20
CA ASN A 10 -12.42 -23.61 -24.22
C ASN A 10 -12.00 -23.36 -22.75
N ILE A 11 -11.43 -22.19 -22.45
CA ILE A 11 -11.42 -21.70 -21.06
C ILE A 11 -12.72 -20.92 -20.85
N ARG A 12 -13.84 -21.65 -20.72
CA ARG A 12 -15.13 -21.07 -20.32
C ARG A 12 -15.19 -20.94 -18.81
N ASN A 13 -15.30 -19.69 -18.39
CA ASN A 13 -15.67 -19.15 -17.08
C ASN A 13 -16.40 -20.10 -16.12
N GLY A 14 -15.93 -20.07 -14.88
CA GLY A 14 -16.78 -19.90 -13.69
C GLY A 14 -17.88 -20.92 -13.54
N ARG A 15 -17.58 -22.01 -12.81
CA ARG A 15 -18.56 -22.96 -12.29
C ARG A 15 -19.60 -22.17 -11.47
N ARG A 16 -20.75 -21.89 -12.07
CA ARG A 16 -21.89 -21.23 -11.43
C ARG A 16 -22.38 -22.13 -10.30
N SER A 17 -22.11 -21.75 -9.06
CA SER A 17 -22.76 -22.30 -7.88
C SER A 17 -24.24 -21.90 -7.92
N ARG A 18 -25.06 -22.69 -8.61
CA ARG A 18 -26.52 -22.63 -8.52
C ARG A 18 -26.94 -23.22 -7.18
N GLY A 19 -26.80 -22.44 -6.11
CA GLY A 19 -27.51 -22.69 -4.86
C GLY A 19 -28.98 -22.23 -5.01
N PRO A 20 -29.95 -22.88 -4.36
CA PRO A 20 -31.34 -22.43 -4.40
C PRO A 20 -31.48 -21.05 -3.73
N SER A 21 -32.30 -20.17 -4.29
CA SER A 21 -32.64 -18.88 -3.67
C SER A 21 -33.48 -19.13 -2.40
N PRO A 22 -33.17 -18.49 -1.26
CA PRO A 22 -33.94 -18.65 -0.04
C PRO A 22 -35.09 -17.65 -0.05
N ASN A 23 -36.14 -17.94 -0.82
CA ASN A 23 -37.40 -17.23 -0.68
C ASN A 23 -38.44 -18.25 -0.21
N GLY A 24 -38.56 -18.41 1.11
CA GLY A 24 -39.59 -19.27 1.69
C GLY A 24 -39.40 -19.54 3.18
N HIS A 25 -40.36 -19.02 3.96
CA HIS A 25 -40.70 -19.33 5.35
C HIS A 25 -39.79 -18.83 6.48
N ALA A 26 -40.31 -17.83 7.18
CA ALA A 26 -39.94 -17.48 8.54
C ALA A 26 -40.37 -18.62 9.48
N SER A 27 -39.41 -19.29 10.12
CA SER A 27 -39.61 -20.09 11.31
C SER A 27 -38.96 -19.37 12.49
N GLU A 28 -39.79 -18.94 13.43
CA GLU A 28 -39.39 -18.40 14.73
C GLU A 28 -38.55 -19.45 15.48
N SER A 29 -37.22 -19.26 15.50
CA SER A 29 -36.33 -19.90 16.46
C SER A 29 -35.41 -18.83 17.01
N SER A 30 -35.84 -18.25 18.14
CA SER A 30 -35.06 -17.33 18.94
C SER A 30 -34.00 -18.13 19.71
N SER A 31 -32.82 -18.27 19.12
CA SER A 31 -31.65 -18.84 19.77
C SER A 31 -30.41 -18.21 19.14
N GLU A 32 -29.68 -17.44 19.95
CA GLU A 32 -28.28 -16.94 19.98
C GLU A 32 -27.35 -16.97 18.73
N ASP A 33 -27.74 -17.60 17.61
CA ASP A 33 -27.07 -17.67 16.31
C ASP A 33 -27.38 -16.49 15.36
N GLU A 34 -28.17 -15.50 15.79
CA GLU A 34 -28.56 -14.33 14.96
C GLU A 34 -27.44 -13.30 14.80
N ALA A 35 -26.41 -13.32 15.64
CA ALA A 35 -25.35 -12.30 15.62
C ALA A 35 -24.33 -12.49 14.47
N GLU A 36 -24.19 -13.71 13.93
CA GLU A 36 -23.14 -14.07 12.96
C GLU A 36 -23.67 -14.27 11.53
N LYS A 37 -24.85 -13.74 11.20
CA LYS A 37 -25.42 -13.85 9.84
C LYS A 37 -25.04 -12.65 8.98
N ILE A 38 -24.74 -12.90 7.71
CA ILE A 38 -24.52 -11.84 6.71
C ILE A 38 -25.81 -11.03 6.58
N ARG A 39 -25.73 -9.73 6.92
CA ARG A 39 -26.88 -8.84 6.90
C ARG A 39 -27.15 -8.32 5.49
N VAL A 40 -28.43 -8.20 5.13
CA VAL A 40 -28.91 -7.80 3.82
C VAL A 40 -29.91 -6.66 4.03
N GLY A 41 -29.71 -5.53 3.35
CA GLY A 41 -30.54 -4.34 3.49
C GLY A 41 -29.79 -3.07 3.09
N ARG A 42 -30.53 -1.98 2.87
CA ARG A 42 -29.97 -0.69 2.44
C ARG A 42 -28.88 -0.15 3.36
N ASP A 43 -28.92 -0.50 4.64
CA ASP A 43 -27.94 -0.10 5.65
C ASP A 43 -26.67 -0.96 5.64
N TYR A 44 -26.67 -2.07 4.88
CA TYR A 44 -25.58 -3.06 4.83
C TYR A 44 -24.93 -3.16 3.45
N GLN A 45 -25.63 -2.78 2.39
CA GLN A 45 -25.15 -2.91 1.01
C GLN A 45 -24.68 -1.57 0.45
N ALA A 46 -23.54 -1.59 -0.24
CA ALA A 46 -23.10 -0.48 -1.05
C ALA A 46 -24.03 -0.30 -2.27
N VAL A 47 -24.33 0.95 -2.61
CA VAL A 47 -24.99 1.28 -3.87
C VAL A 47 -23.97 1.11 -4.99
N VAL A 48 -24.23 0.18 -5.91
CA VAL A 48 -23.34 -0.04 -7.06
C VAL A 48 -23.50 1.12 -8.04
N PRO A 49 -22.44 1.91 -8.31
CA PRO A 49 -22.51 2.99 -9.29
C PRO A 49 -22.73 2.44 -10.70
N GLU A 50 -23.33 3.26 -11.56
CA GLU A 50 -23.46 2.92 -12.98
C GLU A 50 -22.11 2.83 -13.67
N PHE A 51 -22.04 1.98 -14.70
CA PHE A 51 -20.82 1.81 -15.47
C PHE A 51 -20.54 3.05 -16.34
N ILE A 52 -19.37 3.66 -16.13
CA ILE A 52 -18.90 4.82 -16.91
C ILE A 52 -17.98 4.32 -18.04
N GLN A 53 -18.37 4.62 -19.28
CA GLN A 53 -17.58 4.34 -20.48
C GLN A 53 -16.24 5.06 -20.44
N VAL A 54 -15.19 4.46 -21.02
CA VAL A 54 -13.81 4.98 -20.93
C VAL A 54 -13.70 6.45 -21.38
N GLY A 55 -14.40 6.83 -22.44
CA GLY A 55 -14.40 8.21 -22.96
C GLY A 55 -15.07 9.24 -22.05
N ASP A 56 -15.98 8.79 -21.17
CA ASP A 56 -16.73 9.65 -20.25
C ASP A 56 -16.12 9.69 -18.85
N ARG A 57 -15.04 8.93 -18.60
CA ARG A 57 -14.36 8.90 -17.30
C ARG A 57 -13.66 10.23 -17.06
N ARG A 58 -14.05 10.92 -15.99
CA ARG A 58 -13.45 12.19 -15.58
C ARG A 58 -12.46 11.98 -14.43
N LEU A 59 -11.36 11.27 -14.70
CA LEU A 59 -10.33 10.95 -13.70
C LEU A 59 -9.76 12.20 -13.02
N GLU A 60 -9.71 13.33 -13.74
CA GLU A 60 -9.28 14.64 -13.22
C GLU A 60 -10.19 15.19 -12.10
N GLN A 61 -11.45 14.74 -12.04
CA GLN A 61 -12.44 15.18 -11.04
C GLN A 61 -12.50 14.26 -9.82
N CYS A 62 -11.73 13.16 -9.80
CA CYS A 62 -11.64 12.29 -8.64
C CYS A 62 -10.90 13.05 -7.52
N PRO A 63 -11.52 13.25 -6.35
CA PRO A 63 -10.89 14.00 -5.25
C PRO A 63 -9.69 13.26 -4.65
N ASP A 64 -9.67 11.94 -4.77
CA ASP A 64 -8.65 11.06 -4.20
C ASP A 64 -7.53 10.78 -5.23
N ARG A 65 -6.76 11.82 -5.56
CA ARG A 65 -5.66 11.71 -6.51
C ARG A 65 -4.45 11.14 -5.80
N ALA A 66 -4.04 9.93 -6.19
CA ALA A 66 -2.75 9.40 -5.78
C ALA A 66 -1.62 10.34 -6.25
N LEU A 67 -0.65 10.60 -5.37
CA LEU A 67 0.58 11.30 -5.73
C LEU A 67 1.55 10.30 -6.36
N LEU A 68 1.98 10.54 -7.59
CA LEU A 68 3.02 9.74 -8.22
C LEU A 68 4.37 10.04 -7.54
N VAL A 69 4.91 9.07 -6.82
CA VAL A 69 6.18 9.19 -6.08
C VAL A 69 7.36 8.49 -6.76
N TRP A 70 7.09 7.58 -7.70
CA TRP A 70 8.12 6.87 -8.47
C TRP A 70 7.52 6.33 -9.77
N SER A 71 8.31 6.32 -10.84
CA SER A 71 8.03 5.54 -12.03
C SER A 71 9.28 4.78 -12.48
N PRO A 72 9.15 3.58 -13.07
CA PRO A 72 10.28 2.90 -13.69
C PRO A 72 10.90 3.73 -14.82
N THR A 73 12.19 3.53 -15.06
CA THR A 73 12.93 4.08 -16.21
C THR A 73 13.85 3.00 -16.79
N ILE A 74 14.17 3.12 -18.08
CA ILE A 74 15.18 2.29 -18.75
C ILE A 74 16.51 3.02 -18.92
N ASP A 75 16.55 4.32 -18.62
CA ASP A 75 17.72 5.19 -18.84
C ASP A 75 18.81 4.97 -17.79
N VAL A 76 18.41 4.42 -16.64
CA VAL A 76 19.30 4.08 -15.53
C VAL A 76 19.34 2.56 -15.39
N SER A 77 20.53 1.98 -15.56
CA SER A 77 20.77 0.57 -15.26
C SER A 77 20.72 0.30 -13.76
N ASP A 78 20.25 -0.88 -13.36
CA ASP A 78 20.15 -1.31 -11.95
C ASP A 78 21.45 -1.11 -11.16
N ILE A 79 22.62 -1.43 -11.74
CA ILE A 79 23.92 -1.25 -11.09
C ILE A 79 24.16 0.21 -10.67
N LYS A 80 23.90 1.15 -11.57
CA LYS A 80 24.05 2.59 -11.29
C LYS A 80 23.02 3.09 -10.29
N LEU A 81 21.81 2.53 -10.32
CA LEU A 81 20.77 2.87 -9.37
C LEU A 81 21.16 2.42 -7.95
N ASP A 82 21.69 1.21 -7.82
CA ASP A 82 22.19 0.66 -6.55
C ASP A 82 23.38 1.46 -6.01
N GLU A 83 24.33 1.84 -6.89
CA GLU A 83 25.44 2.73 -6.54
C GLU A 83 24.94 4.08 -6.00
N TYR A 84 23.95 4.67 -6.67
CA TYR A 84 23.33 5.92 -6.24
C TYR A 84 22.62 5.80 -4.88
N ILE A 85 21.81 4.75 -4.69
CA ILE A 85 21.11 4.50 -3.42
C ILE A 85 22.13 4.28 -2.29
N SER A 86 23.21 3.55 -2.55
CA SER A 86 24.27 3.31 -1.57
C SER A 86 24.99 4.61 -1.20
N LEU A 87 25.35 5.44 -2.18
CA LEU A 87 25.93 6.75 -1.95
C LEU A 87 25.02 7.66 -1.11
N ALA A 88 23.72 7.71 -1.44
CA ALA A 88 22.74 8.52 -0.71
C ALA A 88 22.59 8.06 0.75
N LYS A 89 22.55 6.74 0.98
CA LYS A 89 22.49 6.14 2.33
C LYS A 89 23.73 6.43 3.15
N GLU A 90 24.90 6.05 2.64
CA GLU A 90 26.14 6.04 3.42
C GLU A 90 26.68 7.45 3.68
N LYS A 91 26.57 8.36 2.70
CA LYS A 91 27.16 9.69 2.79
C LYS A 91 26.19 10.75 3.31
N TYR A 92 24.89 10.58 3.06
CA TYR A 92 23.88 11.61 3.32
C TYR A 92 22.72 11.16 4.21
N GLY A 93 22.70 9.90 4.66
CA GLY A 93 21.70 9.39 5.62
C GLY A 93 20.30 9.18 5.04
N TYR A 94 20.15 9.15 3.72
CA TYR A 94 18.87 8.87 3.08
C TYR A 94 18.46 7.41 3.30
N ASN A 95 17.16 7.13 3.44
CA ASN A 95 16.63 5.79 3.23
C ASN A 95 16.42 5.52 1.72
N GLY A 96 16.04 4.28 1.37
CA GLY A 96 15.90 3.89 -0.04
C GLY A 96 14.80 4.67 -0.76
N GLU A 97 13.67 4.87 -0.08
CA GLU A 97 12.50 5.55 -0.59
C GLU A 97 12.75 7.04 -0.83
N GLN A 98 13.48 7.70 0.09
CA GLN A 98 13.89 9.10 -0.04
C GLN A 98 14.85 9.27 -1.22
N ALA A 99 15.83 8.38 -1.37
CA ALA A 99 16.76 8.42 -2.49
C ALA A 99 16.02 8.25 -3.83
N LEU A 100 15.12 7.28 -3.93
CA LEU A 100 14.29 7.07 -5.12
C LEU A 100 13.37 8.27 -5.38
N GLY A 101 12.76 8.84 -4.35
CA GLY A 101 11.94 10.05 -4.46
C GLY A 101 12.74 11.24 -5.01
N MET A 102 13.96 11.44 -4.52
CA MET A 102 14.88 12.48 -4.99
C MET A 102 15.28 12.27 -6.45
N LEU A 103 15.61 11.03 -6.82
CA LEU A 103 15.94 10.70 -8.20
C LEU A 103 14.74 10.91 -9.14
N PHE A 104 13.54 10.52 -8.73
CA PHE A 104 12.32 10.73 -9.50
C PHE A 104 11.99 12.23 -9.67
N TRP A 105 12.24 13.03 -8.63
CA TRP A 105 12.10 14.49 -8.69
C TRP A 105 12.94 15.08 -9.83
N HIS A 106 14.16 14.58 -10.01
CA HIS A 106 15.07 14.97 -11.09
C HIS A 106 14.84 14.24 -12.42
N LYS A 107 13.68 13.57 -12.60
CA LYS A 107 13.36 12.83 -13.83
C LYS A 107 14.39 11.76 -14.17
N HIS A 108 14.88 11.07 -13.13
CA HIS A 108 15.88 10.01 -13.23
C HIS A 108 17.27 10.46 -13.68
N ASP A 109 17.55 11.77 -13.62
CA ASP A 109 18.89 12.32 -13.83
C ASP A 109 19.75 12.13 -12.58
N LEU A 110 20.65 11.14 -12.64
CA LEU A 110 21.56 10.79 -11.55
C LEU A 110 22.47 11.95 -11.15
N GLU A 111 23.01 12.70 -12.11
CA GLU A 111 23.97 13.76 -11.81
C GLU A 111 23.32 14.89 -11.03
N LYS A 112 22.13 15.34 -11.47
CA LYS A 112 21.36 16.35 -10.74
C LYS A 112 20.94 15.86 -9.36
N ALA A 113 20.45 14.62 -9.28
CA ALA A 113 20.03 14.06 -8.00
C ALA A 113 21.18 13.99 -6.99
N ILE A 114 22.38 13.61 -7.42
CA ILE A 114 23.58 13.54 -6.56
C ILE A 114 23.99 14.92 -6.06
N LEU A 115 23.95 15.94 -6.92
CA LEU A 115 24.31 17.32 -6.55
C LEU A 115 23.39 17.87 -5.44
N ASP A 116 22.10 17.51 -5.48
CA ASP A 116 21.12 17.99 -4.53
C ASP A 116 21.01 17.14 -3.25
N LEU A 117 21.64 15.96 -3.16
CA LEU A 117 21.62 15.13 -1.96
C LEU A 117 22.06 15.89 -0.70
N ALA A 118 23.10 16.74 -0.82
CA ALA A 118 23.62 17.53 0.30
C ALA A 118 22.68 18.65 0.74
N ASN A 119 21.84 19.15 -0.17
CA ASN A 119 20.92 20.27 0.09
C ASN A 119 19.66 19.82 0.83
N PHE A 120 19.30 18.54 0.72
CA PHE A 120 18.07 17.96 1.27
C PHE A 120 18.35 16.80 2.23
N THR A 121 19.51 16.78 2.89
CA THR A 121 19.87 15.73 3.85
C THR A 121 18.77 15.57 4.91
N PRO A 122 18.19 14.37 5.08
CA PRO A 122 17.19 14.12 6.09
C PRO A 122 17.72 14.43 7.48
N PHE A 123 16.85 14.93 8.34
CA PHE A 123 17.18 15.02 9.76
C PHE A 123 17.46 13.61 10.29
N PRO A 124 18.54 13.44 11.08
CA PRO A 124 18.82 12.16 11.70
C PRO A 124 17.65 11.74 12.60
N ASP A 125 17.50 10.43 12.78
CA ASP A 125 16.50 9.83 13.66
C ASP A 125 16.64 10.46 15.07
N GLU A 126 15.59 11.13 15.53
CA GLU A 126 15.63 12.00 16.73
C GLU A 126 15.64 11.20 18.05
N TRP A 127 15.58 9.87 17.99
CA TRP A 127 15.55 9.02 19.18
C TRP A 127 16.92 8.88 19.81
N THR A 128 17.07 9.45 21.00
CA THR A 128 18.25 9.23 21.83
C THR A 128 18.33 7.79 22.33
N VAL A 129 19.49 7.38 22.84
CA VAL A 129 19.65 6.05 23.44
C VAL A 129 18.74 5.92 24.66
N GLU A 130 18.58 7.02 25.40
CA GLU A 130 17.70 7.17 26.55
C GLU A 130 16.24 6.94 26.15
N ASP A 131 15.76 7.55 25.06
CA ASP A 131 14.38 7.38 24.56
C ASP A 131 14.11 5.92 24.17
N LYS A 132 15.08 5.27 23.52
CA LYS A 132 14.98 3.85 23.14
C LYS A 132 14.85 2.95 24.36
N VAL A 133 15.66 3.19 25.40
CA VAL A 133 15.62 2.42 26.65
C VAL A 133 14.31 2.68 27.40
N LEU A 134 13.86 3.93 27.47
CA LEU A 134 12.62 4.32 28.13
C LEU A 134 11.42 3.67 27.45
N PHE A 135 11.38 3.67 26.11
CA PHE A 135 10.37 2.98 25.33
C PHE A 135 10.40 1.46 25.57
N GLU A 136 11.57 0.82 25.55
CA GLU A 136 11.72 -0.61 25.80
C GLU A 136 11.17 -1.01 27.18
N GLN A 137 11.48 -0.23 28.22
CA GLN A 137 10.96 -0.43 29.57
C GLN A 137 9.44 -0.24 29.60
N ALA A 138 8.95 0.88 29.09
CA ALA A 138 7.52 1.16 29.05
C ALA A 138 6.74 0.08 28.27
N PHE A 139 7.32 -0.44 27.19
CA PHE A 139 6.78 -1.56 26.42
C PHE A 139 6.74 -2.85 27.22
N GLN A 140 7.77 -3.18 28.01
CA GLN A 140 7.75 -4.34 28.91
C GLN A 140 6.66 -4.22 29.99
N PHE A 141 6.42 -3.03 30.54
CA PHE A 141 5.41 -2.81 31.59
C PHE A 141 3.97 -2.71 31.05
N HIS A 142 3.78 -2.05 29.91
CA HIS A 142 2.46 -1.72 29.37
C HIS A 142 2.07 -2.46 28.10
N GLY A 143 2.95 -3.30 27.55
CA GLY A 143 2.73 -4.02 26.30
C GLY A 143 2.48 -3.07 25.14
N LYS A 144 1.54 -3.39 24.25
CA LYS A 144 1.21 -2.58 23.07
C LYS A 144 0.27 -1.40 23.36
N SER A 145 0.14 -0.99 24.63
CA SER A 145 -0.68 0.16 25.01
C SER A 145 0.08 1.47 24.80
N PHE A 146 0.20 1.91 23.55
CA PHE A 146 0.96 3.12 23.18
C PHE A 146 0.48 4.40 23.88
N HIS A 147 -0.81 4.52 24.18
CA HIS A 147 -1.34 5.63 24.97
C HIS A 147 -0.74 5.70 26.38
N ARG A 148 -0.42 4.55 26.99
CA ARG A 148 0.22 4.47 28.32
C ARG A 148 1.72 4.63 28.22
N ILE A 149 2.36 4.04 27.20
CA ILE A 149 3.79 4.23 26.93
C ILE A 149 4.09 5.72 26.75
N ARG A 150 3.29 6.43 25.95
CA ARG A 150 3.48 7.85 25.69
C ARG A 150 3.47 8.70 26.96
N GLN A 151 2.64 8.37 27.96
CA GLN A 151 2.59 9.08 29.25
C GLN A 151 3.86 8.94 30.08
N MET A 152 4.76 8.02 29.73
CA MET A 152 6.06 7.83 30.38
C MET A 152 7.24 8.37 29.56
N VAL A 153 7.02 8.67 28.28
CA VAL A 153 8.06 9.02 27.29
C VAL A 153 7.99 10.51 26.88
N ASP A 154 6.86 11.18 27.13
CA ASP A 154 6.71 12.65 26.96
C ASP A 154 7.25 13.44 28.18
#